data_AF-A0A0H5QR95-F1
#
_entry.id   AF-A0A0H5QR95-F1
#
_cell.length_a   1.000
_cell.length_b   1.000
_cell.length_c   1.000
_cell.angle_alpha   90.00
_cell.angle_beta   90.00
_cell.angle_gamma   90.00
#
_symmetry.space_group_name_H-M   'P 1'
#
loop_
_entity.id
_entity.type
_entity.pdbx_description
1 polymer ?
#
loop_
_entity_poly.entity_id
_entity_poly.type
_entity_poly.pdbx_seq_one_letter_code
_entity_poly.pdbx_strand_id
1 'polypeptide(L)'
;IPFFAKYRMWKSFILWKKHIRSTKTSKYESILQANLLILSINLREPLMKLRELLAEVSSWDLFAVDRWTTLSLADFSANQSKRLENIKQKLQNLKENVYRVVL
;
A
#
# COMPACT_ATOMS: atom_id res chain seq x y z
N ILE A 1 -41.20 -9.55 -43.20
CA ILE A 1 -41.73 -8.91 -41.95
C ILE A 1 -40.71 -7.90 -41.42
N PRO A 2 -41.02 -6.60 -41.36
CA PRO A 2 -40.10 -5.52 -40.98
C PRO A 2 -39.43 -5.67 -39.60
N PHE A 3 -40.07 -6.42 -38.70
CA PHE A 3 -39.57 -6.74 -37.35
C PHE A 3 -38.18 -7.39 -37.37
N PHE A 4 -37.93 -8.38 -38.25
CA PHE A 4 -36.65 -9.09 -38.30
C PHE A 4 -35.49 -8.20 -38.79
N ALA A 5 -35.77 -7.20 -39.63
CA ALA A 5 -34.79 -6.21 -40.04
C ALA A 5 -34.36 -5.31 -38.87
N LYS A 6 -35.32 -4.84 -38.06
CA LYS A 6 -35.04 -4.07 -36.83
C LYS A 6 -34.26 -4.90 -35.80
N TYR A 7 -34.65 -6.16 -35.60
CA TYR A 7 -33.94 -7.07 -34.69
C TYR A 7 -32.48 -7.28 -35.10
N ARG A 8 -32.21 -7.47 -36.40
CA ARG A 8 -30.85 -7.61 -36.93
C ARG A 8 -29.99 -6.37 -36.64
N MET A 9 -30.55 -5.19 -36.86
CA MET A 9 -29.88 -3.92 -36.58
C MET A 9 -29.55 -3.76 -35.09
N TRP A 10 -30.51 -4.04 -34.21
CA TRP A 10 -30.31 -3.98 -32.76
C TRP A 10 -29.26 -4.98 -32.28
N LYS A 11 -29.31 -6.22 -32.78
CA LYS A 11 -28.32 -7.25 -32.44
C LYS A 11 -26.90 -6.79 -32.81
N SER A 12 -26.73 -6.23 -34.02
CA SER A 12 -25.43 -5.69 -34.46
C SER A 12 -24.99 -4.51 -33.60
N PHE A 13 -25.90 -3.60 -33.24
CA PHE A 13 -25.57 -2.47 -32.38
C PHE A 13 -25.16 -2.90 -30.97
N ILE A 14 -25.87 -3.86 -30.37
CA ILE A 14 -25.54 -4.40 -29.05
C ILE A 14 -24.18 -5.10 -29.08
N LEU A 15 -23.90 -5.88 -30.12
CA LEU A 15 -22.60 -6.54 -30.29
C LEU A 15 -21.47 -5.52 -30.44
N TRP A 16 -21.67 -4.50 -31.29
CA TRP A 16 -20.71 -3.41 -31.47
C TRP A 16 -20.45 -2.66 -30.16
N LYS A 17 -21.52 -2.27 -29.44
CA LYS A 17 -21.41 -1.60 -28.14
C LYS A 17 -20.66 -2.45 -27.12
N LYS A 18 -20.93 -3.77 -27.07
CA LYS A 18 -20.21 -4.70 -26.20
C LYS A 18 -18.73 -4.78 -26.57
N HIS A 19 -18.42 -4.89 -27.86
CA HIS A 19 -17.06 -4.95 -28.36
C HIS A 19 -16.28 -3.67 -28.03
N ILE A 20 -16.83 -2.49 -28.35
CA ILE A 20 -16.19 -1.20 -28.02
C ILE A 20 -15.90 -1.06 -26.52
N ARG A 21 -16.86 -1.45 -25.66
CA ARG A 21 -16.65 -1.42 -24.21
C ARG A 21 -15.50 -2.36 -23.80
N SER A 22 -15.52 -3.59 -24.28
CA SER A 22 -14.46 -4.56 -24.00
C SER A 22 -13.09 -4.03 -24.44
N THR A 23 -12.97 -3.53 -25.66
CA THR A 23 -11.70 -3.00 -26.20
C THR A 23 -11.20 -1.81 -25.40
N LYS A 24 -12.09 -0.89 -25.01
CA LYS A 24 -11.72 0.24 -24.14
C LYS A 24 -11.26 -0.25 -22.77
N THR A 25 -12.01 -1.14 -22.13
CA THR A 25 -11.66 -1.68 -20.82
C THR A 25 -10.31 -2.39 -20.85
N SER A 26 -10.07 -3.29 -21.81
CA SER A 26 -8.80 -4.00 -21.93
C SER A 26 -7.62 -3.07 -22.18
N LYS A 27 -7.82 -1.99 -22.98
CA LYS A 27 -6.78 -0.97 -23.18
C LYS A 27 -6.41 -0.26 -21.88
N TYR A 28 -7.39 0.15 -21.07
CA TYR A 28 -7.08 0.84 -19.81
C TYR A 28 -6.57 -0.12 -18.75
N GLU A 29 -7.03 -1.37 -18.73
CA GLU A 29 -6.53 -2.41 -17.85
C GLU A 29 -5.03 -2.64 -18.06
N SER A 30 -4.57 -2.76 -19.31
CA SER A 30 -3.15 -2.94 -19.59
C SER A 30 -2.31 -1.73 -19.19
N ILE A 31 -2.82 -0.51 -19.41
CA ILE A 31 -2.18 0.73 -18.93
C ILE A 31 -2.09 0.73 -17.40
N LEU A 32 -3.16 0.37 -16.70
CA LEU A 32 -3.17 0.34 -15.24
C LEU A 32 -2.22 -0.72 -14.68
N GLN A 33 -2.20 -1.93 -15.24
CA GLN A 33 -1.28 -3.00 -14.84
C GLN A 33 0.20 -2.59 -15.04
N ALA A 34 0.50 -1.88 -16.12
CA ALA A 34 1.87 -1.42 -16.40
C ALA A 34 2.32 -0.25 -15.51
N ASN A 35 1.41 0.65 -15.13
CA ASN A 35 1.76 1.91 -14.47
C ASN A 35 1.44 1.95 -12.97
N LEU A 36 0.56 1.08 -12.46
CA LEU A 36 0.28 1.02 -11.03
C LEU A 36 1.26 0.06 -10.34
N LEU A 37 2.16 0.63 -9.53
CA LEU A 37 3.16 -0.12 -8.77
C LEU A 37 2.54 -1.19 -7.85
N ILE A 38 1.31 -0.95 -7.36
CA ILE A 38 0.56 -1.90 -6.52
C ILE A 38 0.09 -3.12 -7.33
N LEU A 39 -0.09 -2.98 -8.65
CA LEU A 39 -0.48 -4.08 -9.54
C LEU A 39 0.72 -4.79 -10.16
N SER A 40 1.92 -4.21 -10.05
CA SER A 40 3.16 -4.85 -10.49
C SER A 40 3.48 -6.06 -9.61
N ILE A 41 3.56 -7.24 -10.23
CA ILE A 41 3.87 -8.50 -9.54
C ILE A 41 5.20 -8.44 -8.76
N ASN A 42 6.17 -7.70 -9.28
CA ASN A 42 7.51 -7.60 -8.70
C ASN A 42 7.60 -6.56 -7.58
N LEU A 43 6.79 -5.51 -7.63
CA LEU A 43 6.88 -4.38 -6.69
C LEU A 43 5.80 -4.40 -5.62
N ARG A 44 4.69 -5.11 -5.85
CA ARG A 44 3.56 -5.18 -4.92
C ARG A 44 3.99 -5.68 -3.54
N GLU A 45 4.62 -6.86 -3.48
CA GLU A 45 5.02 -7.49 -2.23
C GLU A 45 6.03 -6.64 -1.45
N PRO A 46 7.14 -6.16 -2.05
CA PRO A 46 8.06 -5.24 -1.38
C PRO A 46 7.39 -3.96 -0.87
N LEU A 47 6.49 -3.34 -1.66
CA LEU A 47 5.80 -2.12 -1.27
C LEU A 47 4.82 -2.32 -0.13
N MET A 48 4.08 -3.45 -0.11
CA MET A 48 3.17 -3.77 0.98
C MET A 48 3.96 -4.02 2.27
N LYS A 49 5.05 -4.79 2.20
CA LYS A 49 5.93 -5.04 3.34
C LYS A 49 6.58 -3.76 3.87
N LEU A 50 7.02 -2.87 2.98
CA LEU A 50 7.53 -1.56 3.37
C LEU A 50 6.45 -0.73 4.09
N ARG A 51 5.22 -0.74 3.59
CA ARG A 51 4.10 -0.03 4.22
C ARG A 51 3.79 -0.56 5.61
N GLU A 52 3.81 -1.88 5.79
CA GLU A 52 3.63 -2.51 7.10
C GLU A 52 4.72 -2.08 8.08
N LEU A 53 5.99 -2.11 7.66
CA LEU A 53 7.12 -1.65 8.47
C LEU A 53 6.97 -0.17 8.86
N LEU A 54 6.56 0.69 7.92
CA LEU A 54 6.35 2.11 8.19
C LEU A 54 5.18 2.35 9.17
N ALA A 55 4.12 1.55 9.07
CA ALA A 55 2.99 1.61 9.99
C ALA A 55 3.38 1.13 11.40
N GLU A 56 4.28 0.15 11.51
CA GLU A 56 4.84 -0.27 12.79
C GLU A 56 5.66 0.87 13.43
N VAL A 57 6.54 1.51 12.66
CA VAL A 57 7.36 2.64 13.14
C VAL A 57 6.49 3.81 13.61
N SER A 58 5.41 4.13 12.89
CA SER A 58 4.53 5.23 13.30
C SER A 58 3.79 4.94 14.62
N SER A 59 3.66 3.67 15.01
CA SER A 59 3.10 3.26 16.30
C SER A 59 4.11 3.33 17.46
N TRP A 60 5.39 3.55 17.19
CA TRP A 60 6.40 3.60 18.25
C TRP A 60 6.33 4.92 19.00
N ASP A 61 5.95 4.85 20.28
CA ASP A 61 6.07 6.01 21.16
C ASP A 61 7.55 6.34 21.37
N LEU A 62 7.96 7.49 20.83
CA LEU A 62 9.30 8.06 20.99
C LEU A 62 9.58 8.46 22.44
N PHE A 63 8.52 8.79 23.19
CA PHE A 63 8.60 9.20 24.58
C PHE A 63 7.87 8.21 25.48
N ALA A 64 8.51 7.80 26.57
CA ALA A 64 7.88 7.01 27.60
C ALA A 64 7.29 7.94 28.66
N VAL A 65 6.09 8.46 28.39
CA VAL A 65 5.35 9.32 29.34
C VAL A 65 4.15 8.55 29.86
N ASP A 66 4.22 8.11 31.12
CA ASP A 66 3.06 7.55 31.80
C ASP A 66 2.29 8.67 32.50
N ARG A 67 0.97 8.69 32.30
CA ARG A 67 0.07 9.70 32.87
C ARG A 67 -0.15 9.48 34.38
N TRP A 68 0.06 8.26 34.87
CA TRP A 68 -0.33 7.87 36.22
C TRP A 68 0.83 7.86 37.22
N THR A 69 2.07 8.04 36.75
CA THR A 69 3.25 8.02 37.61
C THR A 69 3.96 9.36 37.61
N THR A 70 4.21 9.90 38.80
CA THR A 70 5.12 11.02 38.97
C THR A 70 6.55 10.49 39.07
N LEU A 71 7.38 10.80 38.09
CA LEU A 71 8.80 10.44 38.09
C LEU A 71 9.64 11.64 38.53
N SER A 72 10.76 11.38 39.21
CA SER A 72 11.77 12.40 39.36
C SER A 72 12.36 12.75 37.99
N LEU A 73 12.89 13.96 37.84
CA LEU A 73 13.49 14.39 36.57
C LEU A 73 14.67 13.49 36.17
N ALA A 74 15.43 13.01 37.15
CA ALA A 74 16.55 12.10 36.92
C ALA A 74 16.07 10.74 36.39
N ASP A 75 15.03 10.16 37.00
CA ASP A 75 14.47 8.88 36.57
C ASP A 75 13.81 8.99 35.19
N PHE A 76 13.12 10.11 34.92
CA PHE A 76 12.56 10.39 33.61
C PHE A 76 13.65 10.47 32.53
N SER A 77 14.73 11.21 32.80
CA SER A 77 15.86 11.35 31.87
C SER A 77 16.53 9.99 31.58
N ALA A 78 16.75 9.19 32.62
CA ALA A 78 17.31 7.84 32.47
C ALA A 78 16.40 6.91 31.64
N ASN A 79 15.10 6.89 31.95
CA ASN A 79 14.10 6.10 31.23
C ASN A 79 13.99 6.53 29.75
N GLN A 80 13.98 7.84 29.50
CA GLN A 80 13.89 8.38 28.16
C GLN A 80 15.15 8.09 27.34
N SER A 81 16.34 8.17 27.96
CA SER A 81 17.61 7.79 27.31
C SER A 81 17.61 6.31 26.92
N LYS A 82 17.15 5.43 27.81
CA LYS A 82 17.00 4.00 27.54
C LYS A 82 15.98 3.72 26.42
N ARG A 83 14.87 4.46 26.41
CA ARG A 83 13.83 4.35 25.36
C ARG A 83 14.38 4.74 23.99
N LEU A 84 15.09 5.87 23.91
CA LEU A 84 15.72 6.33 22.67
C LEU A 84 16.74 5.35 22.14
N GLU A 85 17.59 4.77 22.99
CA GLU A 85 18.58 3.79 22.57
C GLU A 85 17.92 2.51 22.01
N ASN A 86 16.86 2.03 22.67
CA ASN A 86 16.06 0.92 22.15
C ASN A 86 15.43 1.22 20.79
N ILE A 87 14.86 2.42 20.61
CA ILE A 87 14.26 2.83 19.33
C ILE A 87 15.33 2.94 18.24
N LYS A 88 16.51 3.47 18.57
CA LYS A 88 17.64 3.57 17.65
C LYS A 88 18.10 2.19 17.17
N GLN A 89 18.20 1.21 18.07
CA GLN A 89 18.50 -0.18 17.70
C GLN A 89 17.42 -0.79 16.81
N LYS A 90 16.14 -0.57 17.13
CA LYS A 90 15.02 -1.04 16.29
C LYS A 90 15.05 -0.40 14.90
N LEU A 91 15.36 0.89 14.79
CA LEU A 91 15.51 1.58 13.50
C LEU A 91 16.69 1.04 12.68
N GLN A 92 17.81 0.69 13.33
CA GLN A 92 18.94 0.04 12.66
C GLN A 92 18.54 -1.33 12.09
N ASN A 93 17.87 -2.17 12.89
CA ASN A 93 17.37 -3.46 12.43
C ASN A 93 16.35 -3.31 11.29
N LEU A 94 15.48 -2.31 11.36
CA LEU A 94 14.52 -2.03 10.30
C LEU A 94 15.24 -1.62 9.01
N LYS A 95 16.24 -0.73 9.10
CA LYS A 95 17.06 -0.33 7.95
C LYS A 95 17.66 -1.55 7.27
N GLU A 96 18.26 -2.47 8.02
CA GLU A 96 18.81 -3.72 7.50
C GLU A 96 17.74 -4.61 6.83
N ASN A 97 16.56 -4.74 7.46
CA ASN A 97 15.46 -5.51 6.91
C ASN A 97 14.89 -4.92 5.61
N VAL A 98 14.82 -3.60 5.49
CA VAL A 98 14.36 -2.92 4.26
C VAL A 98 15.32 -3.20 3.11
N TYR A 99 16.64 -3.14 3.34
CA TYR A 99 17.62 -3.47 2.29
C TYR A 99 17.49 -4.92 1.79
N ARG A 100 17.12 -5.86 2.66
CA ARG A 100 16.89 -7.27 2.28
C ARG A 100 15.59 -7.52 1.52
N VAL A 101 14.63 -6.60 1.57
CA VAL A 101 13.32 -6.74 0.90
C VAL A 101 13.35 -6.12 -0.50
N VAL A 102 14.24 -5.14 -0.71
CA VAL A 102 14.38 -4.40 -1.98
C VAL A 102 15.42 -5.05 -2.92
N LEU A 103 16.35 -5.85 -2.38
CA LEU A 103 17.35 -6.64 -3.12
C LEU A 103 16.92 -8.11 -3.20
#